data_AF-A0A2N1J5R6-F1
#
_entry.id   AF-A0A2N1J5R6-F1
#
_cell.length_a   1.000
_cell.length_b   1.000
_cell.length_c   1.000
_cell.angle_alpha   90.00
_cell.angle_beta   90.00
_cell.angle_gamma   90.00
#
_symmetry.space_group_name_H-M   'P 1'
#
loop_
_entity.id
_entity.type
_entity.pdbx_description
1 polymer ?
#
loop_
_entity_poly.entity_id
_entity_poly.type
_entity_poly.pdbx_seq_one_letter_code
_entity_poly.pdbx_strand_id
1 'polypeptide(L)'
;MKKLFVFLLLLCSLVKAEDIEIKSIFNSFDVDGTIVIQSLYSKKNYVYNLNRATKPLLPASTFKIPNSLIILNEKLLHDENQIIKWDKKKRFLNVWNQDQTLKTAFRYSCVWCYQKFAKKISIQKYEKYLKLLDYGNKKVGIDSSSFWLDGDIKITAFEQVEFLRKLYLNNLPLDKKYINIVKDIMFEEKNRKYKLSSKTGWATSVKNKHGWYVGFLETKKEVWFFATNLLIEDFKRLDLRKKVTLEVLKQKRVI
;
A
#
# COMPACT_ATOMS: atom_id res chain seq x y z
N MET A 1 48.64 35.72 -23.48
CA MET A 1 47.28 35.43 -23.93
C MET A 1 46.95 33.95 -23.68
N LYS A 2 46.33 33.61 -22.54
CA LYS A 2 45.91 32.24 -22.23
C LYS A 2 44.42 32.10 -22.56
N LYS A 3 44.08 31.27 -23.56
CA LYS A 3 42.69 30.94 -23.90
C LYS A 3 42.16 29.93 -22.89
N LEU A 4 41.16 30.34 -22.12
CA LEU A 4 40.42 29.47 -21.19
C LEU A 4 39.32 28.75 -21.97
N PHE A 5 39.45 27.44 -22.16
CA PHE A 5 38.41 26.60 -22.72
C PHE A 5 37.45 26.21 -21.60
N VAL A 6 36.23 26.77 -21.61
CA VAL A 6 35.15 26.35 -20.70
C VAL A 6 34.42 25.20 -21.35
N PHE A 7 34.58 23.99 -20.81
CA PHE A 7 33.83 22.81 -21.20
C PHE A 7 32.46 22.86 -20.50
N LEU A 8 31.42 23.23 -21.24
CA LEU A 8 30.03 23.21 -20.74
C LEU A 8 29.51 21.77 -20.78
N LEU A 9 29.63 21.05 -19.66
CA LEU A 9 28.96 19.76 -19.46
C LEU A 9 27.45 19.98 -19.34
N LEU A 10 26.74 19.82 -20.47
CA LEU A 10 25.28 19.72 -20.51
C LEU A 10 24.83 18.43 -19.81
N LEU A 11 24.56 18.52 -18.51
CA LEU A 11 23.73 17.56 -17.79
C LEU A 11 22.29 17.72 -18.29
N CYS A 12 21.95 17.05 -19.39
CA CYS A 12 20.57 16.84 -19.81
C CYS A 12 19.86 16.03 -18.72
N SER A 13 19.17 16.73 -17.82
CA SER A 13 18.14 16.10 -17.00
C SER A 13 17.04 15.63 -17.95
N LEU A 14 16.96 14.32 -18.17
CA LEU A 14 15.85 13.68 -18.87
C LEU A 14 14.59 13.86 -18.02
N VAL A 15 13.93 15.01 -18.17
CA VAL A 15 12.56 15.22 -17.70
C VAL A 15 11.70 14.28 -18.54
N LYS A 16 11.42 13.08 -18.02
CA LYS A 16 10.44 12.19 -18.64
C LYS A 16 9.10 12.91 -18.62
N ALA A 17 8.57 13.18 -19.81
CA ALA A 17 7.22 13.72 -19.96
C ALA A 17 6.21 12.80 -19.25
N GLU A 18 5.26 13.41 -18.54
CA GLU A 18 4.18 12.66 -17.89
C GLU A 18 3.33 11.93 -18.94
N ASP A 19 2.85 10.74 -18.61
CA ASP A 19 1.90 10.01 -19.45
C ASP A 19 0.58 10.79 -19.56
N ILE A 20 0.36 11.41 -20.72
CA ILE A 20 -0.74 12.35 -20.99
C ILE A 20 -2.11 11.67 -20.78
N GLU A 21 -2.23 10.39 -21.13
CA GLU A 21 -3.48 9.65 -20.96
C GLU A 21 -3.81 9.44 -19.47
N ILE A 22 -2.80 9.08 -18.67
CA ILE A 22 -2.99 8.93 -17.21
C ILE A 22 -3.30 10.30 -16.59
N LYS A 23 -2.59 11.35 -17.01
CA LYS A 23 -2.84 12.72 -16.55
C LYS A 23 -4.28 13.16 -16.82
N SER A 24 -4.81 12.87 -18.00
CA SER A 24 -6.20 13.19 -18.36
C SER A 24 -7.20 12.52 -17.43
N ILE A 25 -6.94 11.27 -17.00
CA ILE A 25 -7.80 10.57 -16.03
C ILE A 25 -7.75 11.25 -14.66
N PHE A 26 -6.56 11.59 -14.15
CA PHE A 26 -6.47 12.28 -12.85
C PHE A 26 -7.18 13.64 -12.88
N ASN A 27 -7.04 14.38 -13.98
CA ASN A 27 -7.74 15.64 -14.20
C ASN A 27 -9.26 15.47 -14.27
N SER A 28 -9.78 14.43 -14.93
CA SER A 28 -11.23 14.21 -15.06
C SER A 28 -11.91 13.83 -13.75
N PHE A 29 -11.17 13.25 -12.81
CA PHE A 29 -11.63 12.98 -11.45
C PHE A 29 -11.37 14.14 -10.47
N ASP A 30 -10.76 15.23 -10.92
CA ASP A 30 -10.35 16.38 -10.09
C ASP A 30 -9.53 15.93 -8.86
N VAL A 31 -8.48 15.14 -9.09
CA VAL A 31 -7.62 14.62 -8.01
C VAL A 31 -6.14 14.81 -8.29
N ASP A 32 -5.42 15.25 -7.25
CA ASP A 32 -3.97 15.22 -7.23
C ASP A 32 -3.47 13.89 -6.68
N GLY A 33 -2.48 13.29 -7.34
CA GLY A 33 -1.95 12.03 -6.87
C GLY A 33 -0.86 11.44 -7.75
N THR A 34 -0.61 10.16 -7.53
CA THR A 34 0.32 9.35 -8.30
C THR A 34 -0.23 7.94 -8.43
N ILE A 35 0.19 7.26 -9.48
CA ILE A 35 0.02 5.83 -9.64
C ILE A 35 1.30 5.24 -10.19
N VAL A 36 1.70 4.10 -9.63
CA VAL A 36 2.73 3.21 -10.19
C VAL A 36 2.03 1.90 -10.54
N ILE A 37 2.22 1.41 -11.77
CA ILE A 37 1.78 0.08 -12.22
C ILE A 37 2.98 -0.60 -12.85
N GLN A 38 3.26 -1.84 -12.43
CA GLN A 38 4.35 -2.63 -12.99
C GLN A 38 3.90 -4.06 -13.28
N SER A 39 4.30 -4.60 -14.41
CA SER A 39 4.08 -6.02 -14.70
C SER A 39 5.12 -6.91 -14.02
N LEU A 40 4.84 -8.21 -13.97
CA LEU A 40 5.77 -9.21 -13.48
C LEU A 40 6.71 -9.70 -14.59
N TYR A 41 6.17 -10.06 -15.75
CA TYR A 41 6.93 -10.73 -16.80
C TYR A 41 7.33 -9.79 -17.95
N SER A 42 6.38 -8.97 -18.43
CA SER A 42 6.59 -8.12 -19.62
C SER A 42 7.43 -6.86 -19.39
N LYS A 43 7.90 -6.62 -18.14
CA LYS A 43 8.69 -5.43 -17.75
C LYS A 43 8.05 -4.08 -18.11
N LYS A 44 6.72 -4.05 -18.26
CA LYS A 44 5.95 -2.83 -18.48
C LYS A 44 5.86 -2.05 -17.18
N ASN A 45 6.06 -0.74 -17.26
CA ASN A 45 6.03 0.18 -16.12
C ASN A 45 5.32 1.46 -16.52
N TYR A 46 4.25 1.79 -15.80
CA TYR A 46 3.48 3.02 -15.97
C TYR A 46 3.56 3.83 -14.68
N VAL A 47 3.96 5.10 -14.80
CA VAL A 47 4.12 6.00 -13.65
C VAL A 47 3.53 7.36 -14.01
N TYR A 48 2.70 7.88 -13.13
CA TYR A 48 2.20 9.25 -13.19
C TYR A 48 2.62 10.03 -11.96
N ASN A 49 3.04 11.29 -12.14
CA ASN A 49 3.60 12.16 -11.10
C ASN A 49 4.78 11.51 -10.37
N LEU A 50 5.91 11.38 -11.06
CA LEU A 50 7.12 10.70 -10.55
C LEU A 50 7.61 11.31 -9.23
N ASN A 51 7.58 12.64 -9.11
CA ASN A 51 7.99 13.35 -7.89
C ASN A 51 7.17 12.93 -6.67
N ARG A 52 5.87 12.65 -6.86
CA ARG A 52 5.02 12.13 -5.79
C ARG A 52 5.18 10.62 -5.61
N ALA A 53 5.41 9.87 -6.67
CA ALA A 53 5.65 8.41 -6.62
C ALA A 53 6.84 8.06 -5.72
N THR A 54 7.86 8.91 -5.70
CA THR A 54 9.09 8.77 -4.88
C THR A 54 9.00 9.46 -3.52
N LYS A 55 7.89 10.13 -3.18
CA LYS A 55 7.71 10.78 -1.88
C LYS A 55 7.33 9.75 -0.81
N PRO A 56 8.09 9.62 0.30
CA PRO A 56 7.72 8.74 1.39
C PRO A 56 6.49 9.30 2.14
N LEU A 57 5.44 8.51 2.27
CA LEU A 57 4.19 8.89 2.95
C LEU A 57 3.78 7.86 4.00
N LEU A 58 2.88 8.23 4.91
CA LEU A 58 2.33 7.29 5.88
C LEU A 58 1.58 6.17 5.14
N PRO A 59 1.78 4.89 5.50
CA PRO A 59 1.06 3.79 4.88
C PRO A 59 -0.42 3.72 5.33
N ALA A 60 -0.75 4.25 6.51
CA ALA A 60 -2.06 4.11 7.12
C ALA A 60 -2.52 2.63 7.10
N SER A 61 -3.78 2.37 6.74
CA SER A 61 -4.32 1.00 6.74
C SER A 61 -3.73 0.07 5.67
N THR A 62 -2.85 0.53 4.75
CA THR A 62 -2.10 -0.40 3.89
C THR A 62 -1.08 -1.22 4.70
N PHE A 63 -0.63 -0.69 5.84
CA PHE A 63 0.25 -1.40 6.77
C PHE A 63 -0.39 -2.67 7.35
N LYS A 64 -1.71 -2.85 7.21
CA LYS A 64 -2.37 -4.10 7.59
C LYS A 64 -1.83 -5.31 6.82
N ILE A 65 -1.23 -5.13 5.63
CA ILE A 65 -0.60 -6.22 4.88
C ILE A 65 0.63 -6.76 5.65
N PRO A 66 1.71 -5.97 5.87
CA PRO A 66 2.85 -6.45 6.66
C PRO A 66 2.45 -6.77 8.12
N ASN A 67 1.55 -6.00 8.74
CA ASN A 67 1.16 -6.29 10.12
C ASN A 67 0.43 -7.64 10.26
N SER A 68 -0.35 -8.07 9.26
CA SER A 68 -0.97 -9.41 9.29
C SER A 68 0.10 -10.51 9.22
N LEU A 69 1.15 -10.34 8.40
CA LEU A 69 2.28 -11.27 8.37
C LEU A 69 2.97 -11.35 9.73
N ILE A 70 3.22 -10.20 10.37
CA ILE A 70 3.89 -10.12 11.67
C ILE A 70 3.04 -10.79 12.76
N ILE A 71 1.73 -10.49 12.81
CA ILE A 71 0.79 -11.08 13.79
C ILE A 71 0.79 -12.61 13.72
N LEU A 72 0.77 -13.17 12.50
CA LEU A 72 0.79 -14.60 12.28
C LEU A 72 2.16 -15.23 12.63
N ASN A 73 3.27 -14.59 12.27
CA ASN A 73 4.62 -15.09 12.58
C ASN A 73 4.94 -15.04 14.09
N GLU A 74 4.42 -14.05 14.80
CA GLU A 74 4.47 -13.98 16.27
C GLU A 74 3.46 -14.91 16.96
N LYS A 75 2.70 -15.70 16.18
CA LYS A 75 1.70 -16.67 16.67
C LYS A 75 0.65 -16.03 17.60
N LEU A 76 0.36 -14.74 17.38
CA LEU A 76 -0.67 -14.01 18.14
C LEU A 76 -2.08 -14.40 17.71
N LEU A 77 -2.20 -14.98 16.51
CA LEU A 77 -3.36 -15.67 15.97
C LEU A 77 -2.90 -16.98 15.33
N HIS A 78 -3.69 -18.06 15.45
CA HIS A 78 -3.38 -19.34 14.80
C HIS A 78 -3.66 -19.33 13.30
N ASP A 79 -4.72 -18.63 12.89
CA ASP A 79 -5.14 -18.44 11.51
C ASP A 79 -5.97 -17.15 11.35
N GLU A 80 -6.52 -16.94 10.16
CA GLU A 80 -7.33 -15.78 9.83
C GLU A 80 -8.77 -15.81 10.31
N ASN A 81 -9.23 -16.92 10.87
CA ASN A 81 -10.60 -17.19 11.32
C ASN A 81 -10.74 -17.17 12.84
N GLN A 82 -9.63 -17.19 13.59
CA GLN A 82 -9.64 -16.99 15.04
C GLN A 82 -10.42 -15.72 15.44
N ILE A 83 -11.34 -15.88 16.40
CA ILE A 83 -12.15 -14.79 16.91
C ILE A 83 -11.33 -13.81 17.76
N ILE A 84 -11.35 -12.55 17.35
CA ILE A 84 -10.88 -11.37 18.06
C ILE A 84 -12.08 -10.74 18.76
N LYS A 85 -12.22 -11.02 20.06
CA LYS A 85 -13.34 -10.50 20.87
C LYS A 85 -13.39 -8.98 20.92
N TRP A 86 -14.57 -8.42 20.66
CA TRP A 86 -14.88 -7.00 20.77
C TRP A 86 -14.91 -6.58 22.24
N ASP A 87 -14.30 -5.43 22.53
CA ASP A 87 -14.21 -4.84 23.85
C ASP A 87 -15.48 -4.07 24.29
N LYS A 88 -16.58 -4.20 23.53
CA LYS A 88 -17.86 -3.51 23.75
C LYS A 88 -17.78 -1.98 23.69
N LYS A 89 -16.63 -1.40 23.29
CA LYS A 89 -16.50 0.04 23.07
C LYS A 89 -17.04 0.42 21.69
N LYS A 90 -18.06 1.29 21.68
CA LYS A 90 -18.66 1.83 20.44
C LYS A 90 -17.66 2.76 19.74
N ARG A 91 -17.43 2.52 18.45
CA ARG A 91 -16.56 3.29 17.56
C ARG A 91 -17.36 3.82 16.37
N PHE A 92 -16.79 4.78 15.66
CA PHE A 92 -17.50 5.53 14.61
C PHE A 92 -17.97 4.66 13.42
N LEU A 93 -17.21 3.61 13.06
CA LEU A 93 -17.67 2.63 12.06
C LEU A 93 -18.45 1.51 12.73
N ASN A 94 -19.73 1.40 12.41
CA ASN A 94 -20.60 0.36 12.93
C ASN A 94 -20.04 -1.05 12.70
N VAL A 95 -19.41 -1.30 11.55
CA VAL A 95 -18.77 -2.58 11.21
C VAL A 95 -17.60 -2.97 12.12
N TRP A 96 -17.07 -2.04 12.92
CA TRP A 96 -16.02 -2.31 13.92
C TRP A 96 -16.58 -2.74 15.28
N ASN A 97 -17.87 -2.55 15.53
CA ASN A 97 -18.52 -2.75 16.85
C ASN A 97 -19.07 -4.16 17.00
N GLN A 98 -18.24 -5.16 16.70
CA GLN A 98 -18.57 -6.57 16.73
C GLN A 98 -17.29 -7.40 16.81
N ASP A 99 -17.41 -8.67 17.20
CA ASP A 99 -16.30 -9.63 17.10
C ASP A 99 -15.75 -9.67 15.67
N GLN A 100 -14.44 -9.83 15.55
CA GLN A 100 -13.75 -9.84 14.26
C GLN A 100 -12.92 -11.11 14.13
N THR A 101 -12.43 -11.39 12.94
CA THR A 101 -11.30 -12.27 12.69
C THR A 101 -10.21 -11.45 11.98
N LEU A 102 -9.03 -12.02 11.71
CA LEU A 102 -8.03 -11.30 10.90
C LEU A 102 -8.61 -10.96 9.52
N LYS A 103 -9.37 -11.89 8.92
CA LYS A 103 -10.03 -11.70 7.62
C LYS A 103 -11.02 -10.53 7.63
N THR A 104 -11.93 -10.46 8.61
CA THR A 104 -12.91 -9.36 8.68
C THR A 104 -12.25 -8.04 9.11
N ALA A 105 -11.26 -8.09 10.00
CA ALA A 105 -10.50 -6.92 10.42
C ALA A 105 -9.71 -6.31 9.25
N PHE A 106 -9.13 -7.14 8.37
CA PHE A 106 -8.47 -6.71 7.15
C PHE A 106 -9.47 -6.03 6.20
N ARG A 107 -10.59 -6.71 5.92
CA ARG A 107 -11.65 -6.23 5.01
C ARG A 107 -12.24 -4.89 5.46
N TYR A 108 -12.64 -4.78 6.71
CA TYR A 108 -13.26 -3.56 7.27
C TYR A 108 -12.24 -2.52 7.75
N SER A 109 -10.94 -2.77 7.52
CA SER A 109 -9.86 -1.91 7.99
C SER A 109 -9.93 -1.64 9.50
N CYS A 110 -10.37 -2.61 10.28
CA CYS A 110 -10.65 -2.49 11.71
C CYS A 110 -9.40 -2.13 12.51
N VAL A 111 -9.22 -0.85 12.85
CA VAL A 111 -7.98 -0.35 13.45
C VAL A 111 -7.72 -1.00 14.81
N TRP A 112 -8.75 -1.07 15.67
CA TRP A 112 -8.58 -1.57 17.04
C TRP A 112 -8.11 -3.03 17.10
N CYS A 113 -8.49 -3.86 16.13
CA CYS A 113 -8.01 -5.24 16.05
C CYS A 113 -6.50 -5.30 15.87
N TYR A 114 -5.95 -4.50 14.95
CA TYR A 114 -4.51 -4.45 14.71
C TYR A 114 -3.77 -3.81 15.89
N GLN A 115 -4.34 -2.75 16.50
CA GLN A 115 -3.76 -2.13 17.70
C GLN A 115 -3.67 -3.12 18.88
N LYS A 116 -4.68 -4.00 19.05
CA LYS A 116 -4.69 -5.03 20.10
C LYS A 116 -3.48 -5.96 20.04
N PHE A 117 -3.06 -6.33 18.83
CA PHE A 117 -1.87 -7.18 18.64
C PHE A 117 -0.57 -6.37 18.61
N ALA A 118 -0.60 -5.18 18.02
CA ALA A 118 0.57 -4.32 17.95
C ALA A 118 1.11 -3.96 19.34
N LYS A 119 0.23 -3.77 20.33
CA LYS A 119 0.62 -3.57 21.74
C LYS A 119 1.36 -4.76 22.37
N LYS A 120 1.24 -5.96 21.80
CA LYS A 120 1.96 -7.16 22.25
C LYS A 120 3.32 -7.34 21.56
N ILE A 121 3.62 -6.53 20.55
CA ILE A 121 4.86 -6.57 19.78
C ILE A 121 5.70 -5.36 20.20
N SER A 122 6.90 -5.61 20.68
CA SER A 122 7.81 -4.51 21.05
C SER A 122 8.25 -3.72 19.82
N ILE A 123 8.63 -2.46 20.03
CA ILE A 123 9.17 -1.58 18.99
C ILE A 123 10.35 -2.25 18.28
N GLN A 124 11.28 -2.86 19.04
CA GLN A 124 12.46 -3.52 18.49
C GLN A 124 12.10 -4.72 17.61
N LYS A 125 11.06 -5.49 17.98
CA LYS A 125 10.55 -6.58 17.14
C LYS A 125 9.96 -6.02 15.85
N TYR A 126 9.14 -4.97 15.92
CA TYR A 126 8.62 -4.32 14.72
C TYR A 126 9.73 -3.84 13.81
N GLU A 127 10.74 -3.14 14.32
CA GLU A 127 11.88 -2.68 13.53
C GLU A 127 12.65 -3.84 12.89
N LYS A 128 12.83 -4.95 13.60
CA LYS A 128 13.42 -6.17 13.03
C LYS A 128 12.58 -6.71 11.87
N TYR A 129 11.27 -6.80 12.02
CA TYR A 129 10.38 -7.22 10.93
C TYR A 129 10.39 -6.23 9.75
N LEU A 130 10.38 -4.92 10.00
CA LEU A 130 10.41 -3.93 8.93
C LEU A 130 11.73 -3.98 8.15
N LYS A 131 12.86 -4.24 8.82
CA LYS A 131 14.15 -4.51 8.17
C LYS A 131 14.10 -5.80 7.36
N LEU A 132 13.60 -6.88 7.96
CA LEU A 132 13.47 -8.20 7.33
C LEU A 132 12.58 -8.17 6.07
N LEU A 133 11.51 -7.39 6.11
CA LEU A 133 10.57 -7.20 5.00
C LEU A 133 11.01 -6.11 4.02
N ASP A 134 12.07 -5.36 4.35
CA ASP A 134 12.52 -4.18 3.62
C ASP A 134 11.36 -3.17 3.37
N TYR A 135 10.61 -2.84 4.43
CA TYR A 135 9.39 -2.05 4.32
C TYR A 135 9.62 -0.56 4.63
N GLY A 136 9.60 0.27 3.59
CA GLY A 136 9.70 1.73 3.69
C GLY A 136 10.99 2.19 4.38
N ASN A 137 10.89 3.18 5.26
CA ASN A 137 12.02 3.69 6.06
C ASN A 137 12.32 2.88 7.33
N LYS A 138 11.58 1.79 7.59
CA LYS A 138 11.76 0.88 8.73
C LYS A 138 11.67 1.50 10.13
N LYS A 139 11.07 2.69 10.28
CA LYS A 139 10.94 3.39 11.56
C LYS A 139 9.59 3.10 12.22
N VAL A 140 9.60 2.82 13.52
CA VAL A 140 8.38 2.68 14.34
C VAL A 140 8.15 3.95 15.16
N GLY A 141 9.21 4.56 15.70
CA GLY A 141 9.07 5.67 16.63
C GLY A 141 8.73 5.17 18.04
N ILE A 142 7.87 5.89 18.76
CA ILE A 142 7.65 5.68 20.21
C ILE A 142 6.46 4.79 20.58
N ASP A 143 5.47 4.63 19.70
CA ASP A 143 4.26 3.85 19.98
C ASP A 143 4.08 2.74 18.93
N SER A 144 4.29 1.49 19.36
CA SER A 144 4.11 0.32 18.50
C SER A 144 2.68 0.13 18.02
N SER A 145 1.68 0.74 18.67
CA SER A 145 0.27 0.56 18.40
C SER A 145 -0.35 1.60 17.48
N SER A 146 0.34 2.67 17.13
CA SER A 146 -0.19 3.71 16.24
C SER A 146 0.76 4.12 15.12
N PHE A 147 2.02 3.69 15.11
CA PHE A 147 3.05 4.26 14.24
C PHE A 147 2.71 4.34 12.74
N TRP A 148 1.90 3.42 12.20
CA TRP A 148 1.47 3.45 10.81
C TRP A 148 0.36 4.48 10.51
N LEU A 149 -0.28 5.03 11.54
CA LEU A 149 -1.35 6.04 11.49
C LEU A 149 -0.81 7.45 11.68
N ASP A 150 0.13 7.64 12.60
CA ASP A 150 0.62 8.97 13.03
C ASP A 150 2.13 9.02 13.34
N GLY A 151 2.84 7.90 13.27
CA GLY A 151 4.27 7.83 13.60
C GLY A 151 5.22 7.98 12.42
N ASP A 152 6.39 7.38 12.59
CA ASP A 152 7.56 7.68 11.75
C ASP A 152 7.69 6.82 10.50
N ILE A 153 6.96 5.70 10.41
CA ILE A 153 7.02 4.85 9.21
C ILE A 153 6.57 5.65 8.00
N LYS A 154 7.36 5.59 6.93
CA LYS A 154 7.02 6.17 5.64
C LYS A 154 7.41 5.20 4.54
N ILE A 155 6.63 5.16 3.48
CA ILE A 155 6.84 4.31 2.31
C ILE A 155 6.41 5.04 1.05
N THR A 156 7.15 4.84 -0.04
CA THR A 156 6.87 5.38 -1.38
C THR A 156 5.92 4.46 -2.16
N ALA A 157 5.40 4.94 -3.30
CA ALA A 157 4.56 4.09 -4.16
C ALA A 157 5.38 2.95 -4.79
N PHE A 158 6.65 3.19 -5.14
CA PHE A 158 7.54 2.15 -5.64
C PHE A 158 7.83 1.08 -4.59
N GLU A 159 8.14 1.48 -3.35
CA GLU A 159 8.39 0.51 -2.27
C GLU A 159 7.14 -0.33 -1.94
N GLN A 160 5.92 0.23 -2.05
CA GLN A 160 4.68 -0.54 -1.93
C GLN A 160 4.59 -1.63 -3.02
N VAL A 161 4.85 -1.25 -4.29
CA VAL A 161 4.86 -2.19 -5.43
C VAL A 161 5.90 -3.29 -5.24
N GLU A 162 7.11 -2.95 -4.81
CA GLU A 162 8.17 -3.93 -4.59
C GLU A 162 7.88 -4.87 -3.41
N PHE A 163 7.32 -4.35 -2.32
CA PHE A 163 6.86 -5.19 -1.21
C PHE A 163 5.76 -6.16 -1.65
N LEU A 164 4.78 -5.69 -2.43
CA LEU A 164 3.71 -6.52 -2.98
C LEU A 164 4.23 -7.58 -3.97
N ARG A 165 5.27 -7.25 -4.75
CA ARG A 165 5.96 -8.19 -5.63
C ARG A 165 6.62 -9.32 -4.84
N LYS A 166 7.36 -8.99 -3.78
CA LYS A 166 7.96 -9.97 -2.86
C LYS A 166 6.88 -10.84 -2.20
N LEU A 167 5.77 -10.23 -1.75
CA LEU A 167 4.62 -10.95 -1.18
C LEU A 167 4.03 -11.95 -2.17
N TYR A 168 3.72 -11.51 -3.39
CA TYR A 168 3.08 -12.35 -4.41
C TYR A 168 3.95 -13.57 -4.77
N LEU A 169 5.25 -13.35 -4.97
CA LEU A 169 6.23 -14.38 -5.32
C LEU A 169 6.62 -15.30 -4.16
N ASN A 170 6.05 -15.12 -2.96
CA ASN A 170 6.49 -15.77 -1.72
C ASN A 170 8.00 -15.58 -1.45
N ASN A 171 8.54 -14.42 -1.82
CA ASN A 171 9.94 -14.04 -1.66
C ASN A 171 10.16 -13.11 -0.45
N LEU A 172 9.31 -13.24 0.56
CA LEU A 172 9.55 -12.65 1.88
C LEU A 172 10.15 -13.74 2.77
N PRO A 173 11.15 -13.43 3.61
CA PRO A 173 11.81 -14.39 4.50
C PRO A 173 10.94 -14.69 5.74
N LEU A 174 9.71 -15.13 5.51
CA LEU A 174 8.72 -15.54 6.51
C LEU A 174 8.07 -16.86 6.07
N ASP A 175 7.32 -17.49 6.97
CA ASP A 175 6.63 -18.75 6.65
C ASP A 175 5.64 -18.55 5.48
N LYS A 176 5.80 -19.38 4.44
CA LYS A 176 4.95 -19.38 3.24
C LYS A 176 3.47 -19.60 3.56
N LYS A 177 3.15 -20.35 4.62
CA LYS A 177 1.78 -20.54 5.10
C LYS A 177 1.15 -19.18 5.43
N TYR A 178 1.85 -18.34 6.19
CA TYR A 178 1.34 -17.03 6.59
C TYR A 178 1.30 -16.04 5.43
N ILE A 179 2.24 -16.13 4.48
CA ILE A 179 2.19 -15.35 3.25
C ILE A 179 0.93 -15.70 2.44
N ASN A 180 0.60 -16.98 2.30
CA ASN A 180 -0.61 -17.41 1.59
C ASN A 180 -1.88 -16.93 2.29
N ILE A 181 -1.99 -17.07 3.62
CA ILE A 181 -3.12 -16.53 4.39
C ILE A 181 -3.29 -15.02 4.13
N VAL A 182 -2.20 -14.25 4.13
CA VAL A 182 -2.27 -12.80 3.86
C VAL A 182 -2.73 -12.49 2.44
N LYS A 183 -2.27 -13.25 1.43
CA LYS A 183 -2.77 -13.10 0.05
C LYS A 183 -4.27 -13.45 -0.07
N ASP A 184 -4.75 -14.42 0.70
CA ASP A 184 -6.15 -14.83 0.69
C ASP A 184 -7.07 -13.79 1.35
N ILE A 185 -6.67 -13.18 2.48
CA ILE A 185 -7.46 -12.09 3.09
C ILE A 185 -7.39 -10.78 2.29
N MET A 186 -6.36 -10.64 1.44
CA MET A 186 -6.24 -9.51 0.50
C MET A 186 -7.19 -9.62 -0.69
N PHE A 187 -7.70 -10.80 -1.01
CA PHE A 187 -8.61 -11.01 -2.14
C PHE A 187 -9.82 -10.08 -2.02
N GLU A 188 -10.05 -9.29 -3.07
CA GLU A 188 -11.15 -8.34 -3.13
C GLU A 188 -12.25 -8.80 -4.08
N GLU A 189 -11.89 -9.12 -5.33
CA GLU A 189 -12.85 -9.52 -6.36
C GLU A 189 -12.21 -10.36 -7.48
N LYS A 190 -13.06 -11.09 -8.21
CA LYS A 190 -12.70 -11.82 -9.42
C LYS A 190 -13.82 -11.71 -10.45
N ASN A 191 -13.45 -11.54 -11.71
CA ASN A 191 -14.36 -11.63 -12.85
C ASN A 191 -13.71 -12.44 -13.98
N ARG A 192 -14.30 -12.43 -15.18
CA ARG A 192 -13.79 -13.19 -16.34
C ARG A 192 -12.43 -12.72 -16.86
N LYS A 193 -12.06 -11.47 -16.57
CA LYS A 193 -10.83 -10.82 -17.06
C LYS A 193 -9.69 -10.90 -16.04
N TYR A 194 -9.97 -10.73 -14.75
CA TYR A 194 -8.94 -10.64 -13.72
C TYR A 194 -9.40 -11.11 -12.33
N LYS A 195 -8.41 -11.36 -11.47
CA LYS A 195 -8.53 -11.48 -10.01
C LYS A 195 -7.74 -10.36 -9.35
N LEU A 196 -8.35 -9.69 -8.38
CA LEU A 196 -7.81 -8.48 -7.73
C LEU A 196 -7.67 -8.72 -6.22
N SER A 197 -6.48 -8.42 -5.71
CA SER A 197 -6.14 -8.44 -4.29
C SER A 197 -5.56 -7.10 -3.88
N SER A 198 -6.10 -6.47 -2.85
CA SER A 198 -5.80 -5.08 -2.55
C SER A 198 -6.07 -4.65 -1.12
N LYS A 199 -5.51 -3.50 -0.76
CA LYS A 199 -5.77 -2.82 0.51
C LYS A 199 -5.88 -1.32 0.32
N THR A 200 -6.91 -0.74 0.91
CA THR A 200 -7.09 0.70 1.07
C THR A 200 -6.38 1.24 2.32
N GLY A 201 -5.95 2.51 2.27
CA GLY A 201 -5.44 3.26 3.43
C GLY A 201 -5.83 4.74 3.35
N TRP A 202 -6.02 5.40 4.48
CA TRP A 202 -6.25 6.85 4.53
C TRP A 202 -5.50 7.42 5.73
N ALA A 203 -4.53 8.28 5.46
CA ALA A 203 -3.73 8.95 6.47
C ALA A 203 -4.35 10.32 6.76
N THR A 204 -4.92 10.47 7.95
CA THR A 204 -5.62 11.68 8.39
C THR A 204 -4.85 12.51 9.40
N SER A 205 -3.81 11.93 10.02
CA SER A 205 -2.98 12.58 11.06
C SER A 205 -1.86 13.45 10.49
N VAL A 206 -1.97 13.88 9.22
CA VAL A 206 -0.97 14.71 8.53
C VAL A 206 -1.66 15.86 7.82
N LYS A 207 -0.94 16.98 7.64
CA LYS A 207 -1.47 18.20 6.99
C LYS A 207 -2.10 17.93 5.62
N ASN A 208 -1.39 17.18 4.78
CA ASN A 208 -1.88 16.80 3.45
C ASN A 208 -2.40 15.37 3.53
N LYS A 209 -3.71 15.23 3.82
CA LYS A 209 -4.32 13.91 3.97
C LYS A 209 -4.25 13.18 2.64
N HIS A 210 -3.97 11.89 2.70
CA HIS A 210 -3.82 11.10 1.49
C HIS A 210 -4.38 9.70 1.64
N GLY A 211 -4.98 9.27 0.55
CA GLY A 211 -5.63 7.99 0.43
C GLY A 211 -4.83 7.05 -0.47
N TRP A 212 -4.56 5.84 0.02
CA TRP A 212 -3.90 4.75 -0.69
C TRP A 212 -4.88 3.71 -1.22
N TYR A 213 -4.58 3.18 -2.40
CA TYR A 213 -5.07 1.90 -2.90
C TYR A 213 -3.89 1.14 -3.51
N VAL A 214 -3.54 0.01 -2.90
CA VAL A 214 -2.36 -0.78 -3.28
C VAL A 214 -2.76 -2.23 -3.45
N GLY A 215 -2.12 -2.95 -4.36
CA GLY A 215 -2.47 -4.34 -4.60
C GLY A 215 -1.78 -4.96 -5.81
N PHE A 216 -2.26 -6.15 -6.16
CA PHE A 216 -1.88 -6.84 -7.37
C PHE A 216 -3.10 -7.44 -8.06
N LEU A 217 -2.96 -7.63 -9.37
CA LEU A 217 -4.00 -8.07 -10.26
C LEU A 217 -3.47 -9.19 -11.15
N GLU A 218 -4.16 -10.32 -11.14
CA GLU A 218 -3.83 -11.51 -11.92
C GLU A 218 -4.75 -11.57 -13.15
N THR A 219 -4.16 -11.51 -14.34
CA THR A 219 -4.86 -11.76 -15.62
C THR A 219 -4.51 -13.15 -16.16
N LYS A 220 -5.11 -13.57 -17.28
CA LYS A 220 -4.72 -14.82 -17.95
C LYS A 220 -3.25 -14.87 -18.41
N LYS A 221 -2.61 -13.72 -18.63
CA LYS A 221 -1.29 -13.64 -19.29
C LYS A 221 -0.20 -13.04 -18.42
N GLU A 222 -0.56 -12.32 -17.36
CA GLU A 222 0.35 -11.40 -16.67
C GLU A 222 -0.15 -11.11 -15.26
N VAL A 223 0.78 -10.75 -14.38
CA VAL A 223 0.50 -10.22 -13.04
C VAL A 223 0.94 -8.77 -13.00
N TRP A 224 0.08 -7.91 -12.47
CA TRP A 224 0.31 -6.47 -12.38
C TRP A 224 0.27 -6.03 -10.93
N PHE A 225 1.27 -5.26 -10.50
CA PHE A 225 1.33 -4.63 -9.20
C PHE A 225 1.00 -3.17 -9.33
N PHE A 226 0.27 -2.60 -8.37
CA PHE A 226 -0.05 -1.19 -8.38
C PHE A 226 0.02 -0.56 -6.99
N ALA A 227 0.36 0.72 -6.99
CA ALA A 227 0.22 1.59 -5.82
C ALA A 227 -0.24 2.98 -6.28
N THR A 228 -1.45 3.34 -5.86
CA THR A 228 -2.04 4.66 -6.08
C THR A 228 -2.14 5.39 -4.77
N ASN A 229 -1.69 6.65 -4.73
CA ASN A 229 -2.09 7.55 -3.65
C ASN A 229 -2.58 8.89 -4.19
N LEU A 230 -3.68 9.37 -3.60
CA LEU A 230 -4.36 10.60 -3.95
C LEU A 230 -4.35 11.53 -2.72
N LEU A 231 -4.30 12.85 -2.92
CA LEU A 231 -4.70 13.80 -1.89
C LEU A 231 -6.22 13.70 -1.72
N ILE A 232 -6.66 13.36 -0.51
CA ILE A 232 -8.08 13.19 -0.19
C ILE A 232 -8.34 13.74 1.19
N GLU A 233 -9.03 14.87 1.24
CA GLU A 233 -9.41 15.55 2.47
C GLU A 233 -10.77 15.08 3.02
N ASP A 234 -11.70 14.71 2.13
CA ASP A 234 -13.06 14.31 2.47
C ASP A 234 -13.24 12.78 2.43
N PHE A 235 -13.80 12.22 3.52
CA PHE A 235 -14.18 10.81 3.62
C PHE A 235 -15.09 10.36 2.47
N LYS A 236 -15.97 11.24 1.97
CA LYS A 236 -16.91 10.92 0.87
C LYS A 236 -16.21 10.65 -0.46
N ARG A 237 -14.97 11.10 -0.64
CA ARG A 237 -14.17 10.93 -1.87
C ARG A 237 -13.23 9.72 -1.83
N LEU A 238 -13.29 8.89 -0.78
CA LEU A 238 -12.39 7.75 -0.59
C LEU A 238 -12.55 6.63 -1.62
N ASP A 239 -13.68 6.57 -2.31
CA ASP A 239 -13.95 5.66 -3.42
C ASP A 239 -13.11 5.99 -4.67
N LEU A 240 -12.73 7.27 -4.85
CA LEU A 240 -11.92 7.74 -5.98
C LEU A 240 -10.59 7.00 -6.11
N ARG A 241 -10.00 6.54 -4.99
CA ARG A 241 -8.75 5.76 -5.02
C ARG A 241 -8.89 4.53 -5.90
N LYS A 242 -9.96 3.75 -5.73
CA LYS A 242 -10.22 2.55 -6.55
C LYS A 242 -10.65 2.94 -7.96
N LYS A 243 -11.55 3.91 -8.10
CA LYS A 243 -12.07 4.35 -9.42
C LYS A 243 -10.94 4.80 -10.34
N VAL A 244 -10.09 5.72 -9.89
CA VAL A 244 -8.94 6.23 -10.67
C VAL A 244 -7.99 5.10 -11.03
N THR A 245 -7.62 4.22 -10.08
CA THR A 245 -6.76 3.07 -10.37
C THR A 245 -7.33 2.17 -11.46
N LEU A 246 -8.63 1.83 -11.38
CA LEU A 246 -9.26 0.95 -12.36
C LEU A 246 -9.39 1.62 -13.73
N GLU A 247 -9.68 2.93 -13.81
CA GLU A 247 -9.70 3.65 -15.08
C GLU A 247 -8.32 3.69 -15.74
N VAL A 248 -7.23 3.89 -14.97
CA VAL A 248 -5.88 3.82 -15.51
C VAL A 248 -5.53 2.40 -15.99
N LEU A 249 -5.92 1.36 -15.25
CA LEU A 249 -5.70 -0.03 -15.66
C LEU A 249 -6.44 -0.37 -16.96
N LYS A 250 -7.68 0.13 -17.15
CA LYS A 250 -8.43 -0.01 -18.41
C LYS A 250 -7.74 0.75 -19.56
N GLN A 251 -7.35 2.00 -19.32
CA GLN A 251 -6.67 2.83 -20.32
C GLN A 251 -5.37 2.18 -20.82
N LYS A 252 -4.61 1.56 -19.91
CA LYS A 252 -3.38 0.83 -20.24
C LYS A 252 -3.61 -0.61 -20.71
N ARG A 253 -4.87 -0.99 -20.97
CA ARG A 253 -5.29 -2.32 -21.46
C ARG A 253 -4.77 -3.46 -20.58
N VAL A 254 -4.67 -3.20 -19.28
CA VAL A 254 -4.38 -4.23 -18.26
C VAL A 254 -5.63 -5.07 -17.99
N ILE A 255 -6.82 -4.44 -18.05
CA ILE A 255 -8.14 -5.06 -17.84
C ILE A 255 -9.18 -4.58 -18.87
#